data_AF-A0A382N3R2-F1
#
_entry.id   AF-A0A382N3R2-F1
#
_cell.length_a   1.000
_cell.length_b   1.000
_cell.length_c   1.000
_cell.angle_alpha   90.00
_cell.angle_beta   90.00
_cell.angle_gamma   90.00
#
_symmetry.space_group_name_H-M   'P 1'
#
loop_
_entity.id
_entity.type
_entity.pdbx_description
1 polymer ?
#
loop_
_entity_poly.entity_id
_entity_poly.type
_entity_poly.pdbx_seq_one_letter_code
_entity_poly.pdbx_strand_id
1 'polypeptide(L)'
;MITTEKILQHYPLAAPRAGNVSENEIKLQQGFTLIELLIVVAITGIILTTIIIPAYQNCAVWAQVSEGLNLAATAKADQNRCGYLILSAVARLPGFLIITGAVLLGLIAGSFLNVVIYRLPLMIDREWSKQASQLLSQPGELEPAEAPINLISPRSHCPACNSPVAARHNVPVLSYLLLQGRCATCDAKISPRYPLIELLSALLSATIIWKFGPTLAGAAALILGWALITLSAIDLEHQLLPDSITQPLLWLALALSLSGLLTDTPPFPDLQSSVLGAIAGYLSLWAVYQVFKRLTGKEGLGYGDFKLLAALGGWLGWQMMPLVIVLSALV
;
A
#
# COMPACT_ATOMS: atom_id res chain seq x y z
N MET A 1 14.51 -41.03 -38.16
CA MET A 1 14.48 -41.97 -37.02
C MET A 1 15.85 -41.95 -36.35
N ILE A 2 16.09 -40.93 -35.52
CA ILE A 2 17.26 -40.84 -34.65
C ILE A 2 16.67 -40.84 -33.26
N THR A 3 17.01 -41.87 -32.50
CA THR A 3 16.36 -42.29 -31.26
C THR A 3 16.56 -41.28 -30.13
N THR A 4 15.46 -41.01 -29.43
CA THR A 4 15.26 -40.06 -28.33
C THR A 4 16.06 -40.39 -27.06
N GLU A 5 16.77 -41.52 -27.02
CA GLU A 5 17.53 -41.97 -25.85
C GLU A 5 18.85 -41.21 -25.62
N LYS A 6 19.38 -40.48 -26.60
CA LYS A 6 20.69 -39.80 -26.47
C LYS A 6 20.67 -38.40 -25.85
N ILE A 7 19.49 -37.80 -25.60
CA ILE A 7 19.39 -36.45 -25.00
C ILE A 7 19.19 -36.52 -23.47
N LEU A 8 18.72 -37.65 -22.93
CA LEU A 8 18.45 -37.82 -21.49
C LEU A 8 19.68 -38.12 -20.63
N GLN A 9 20.87 -38.26 -21.21
CA GLN A 9 22.11 -38.52 -20.45
C GLN A 9 22.93 -37.26 -20.10
N HIS A 10 22.52 -36.06 -20.53
CA HIS A 10 23.29 -34.82 -20.27
C HIS A 10 22.62 -33.81 -19.32
N TYR A 11 21.42 -34.08 -18.83
CA TYR A 11 20.77 -33.27 -17.79
C TYR A 11 20.30 -34.18 -16.65
N PRO A 12 21.16 -34.50 -15.66
CA PRO A 12 20.63 -34.93 -14.38
C PRO A 12 19.78 -33.78 -13.85
N LEU A 13 18.49 -34.05 -13.61
CA LEU A 13 17.61 -33.21 -12.81
C LEU A 13 18.23 -33.09 -11.41
N ALA A 14 19.15 -32.14 -11.26
CA ALA A 14 19.65 -31.71 -9.99
C ALA A 14 18.48 -31.03 -9.29
N ALA A 15 17.98 -31.68 -8.23
CA ALA A 15 17.31 -30.98 -7.14
C ALA A 15 18.05 -29.65 -6.89
N PRO A 16 17.36 -28.53 -6.64
CA PRO A 16 18.05 -27.28 -6.33
C PRO A 16 19.00 -27.60 -5.18
N ARG A 17 20.31 -27.63 -5.49
CA ARG A 17 21.34 -27.68 -4.47
C ARG A 17 21.02 -26.47 -3.62
N ALA A 18 20.75 -26.71 -2.33
CA ALA A 18 20.97 -25.73 -1.30
C ALA A 18 22.45 -25.32 -1.44
N GLY A 19 22.71 -24.42 -2.37
CA GLY A 19 23.92 -23.64 -2.39
C GLY A 19 23.91 -22.95 -1.04
N ASN A 20 24.97 -23.16 -0.28
CA ASN A 20 25.26 -22.40 0.91
C ASN A 20 25.34 -20.93 0.47
N VAL A 21 24.19 -20.26 0.40
CA VAL A 21 24.11 -18.82 0.41
C VAL A 21 24.76 -18.48 1.72
N SER A 22 26.00 -18.01 1.64
CA SER A 22 26.76 -17.68 2.82
C SER A 22 25.87 -16.77 3.69
N GLU A 23 25.76 -17.03 4.98
CA GLU A 23 25.01 -16.20 5.93
C GLU A 23 25.41 -14.71 5.84
N ASN A 24 26.54 -14.41 5.19
CA ASN A 24 27.03 -13.06 4.91
C ASN A 24 26.44 -12.41 3.66
N GLU A 25 26.02 -13.13 2.61
CA GLU A 25 25.37 -12.52 1.43
C GLU A 25 23.93 -12.09 1.71
N ILE A 26 23.21 -12.81 2.59
CA ILE A 26 21.88 -12.39 3.08
C ILE A 26 22.00 -11.14 3.98
N LYS A 27 23.15 -10.95 4.64
CA LYS A 27 23.41 -9.79 5.50
C LYS A 27 23.82 -8.52 4.73
N LEU A 28 24.18 -8.60 3.45
CA LEU A 28 24.65 -7.45 2.66
C LEU A 28 23.54 -6.72 1.90
N GLN A 29 22.30 -7.23 1.90
CA GLN A 29 21.10 -6.45 1.57
C GLN A 29 20.38 -5.91 2.80
N GLN A 30 21.00 -5.96 3.98
CA GLN A 30 20.58 -5.17 5.14
C GLN A 30 21.07 -3.72 5.00
N GLY A 31 20.65 -3.07 3.92
CA GLY A 31 20.73 -1.63 3.75
C GLY A 31 19.35 -1.05 4.08
N PHE A 32 19.26 -0.37 5.22
CA PHE A 32 18.18 0.57 5.53
C PHE A 32 17.96 1.54 4.35
N THR A 33 16.82 1.52 3.63
CA THR A 33 16.50 2.63 2.69
C THR A 33 15.02 2.93 2.36
N LEU A 34 14.01 2.04 2.50
CA LEU A 34 12.62 2.37 2.06
C LEU A 34 11.54 2.35 3.15
N ILE A 35 11.73 1.58 4.23
CA ILE A 35 10.80 1.55 5.38
C ILE A 35 10.87 2.89 6.13
N GLU A 36 12.10 3.35 6.38
CA GLU A 36 12.33 4.62 7.02
C GLU A 36 11.89 5.76 6.12
N LEU A 37 12.11 5.69 4.80
CA LEU A 37 11.66 6.74 3.88
C LEU A 37 10.14 6.87 3.82
N LEU A 38 9.39 5.78 3.77
CA LEU A 38 7.94 5.83 3.56
C LEU A 38 7.17 5.99 4.87
N ILE A 39 7.71 5.52 5.99
CA ILE A 39 7.29 5.93 7.34
C ILE A 39 7.67 7.41 7.57
N VAL A 40 8.83 7.89 7.10
CA VAL A 40 9.21 9.31 7.15
C VAL A 40 8.34 10.13 6.23
N VAL A 41 7.89 9.70 5.05
CA VAL A 41 6.95 10.46 4.17
C VAL A 41 5.52 10.42 4.70
N ALA A 42 5.09 9.32 5.31
CA ALA A 42 3.80 9.27 6.01
C ALA A 42 3.81 10.15 7.28
N ILE A 43 4.87 10.08 8.09
CA ILE A 43 5.03 10.87 9.33
C ILE A 43 5.38 12.33 9.02
N THR A 44 6.27 12.64 8.07
CA THR A 44 6.54 14.01 7.61
C THR A 44 5.40 14.54 6.77
N GLY A 45 4.67 13.78 5.97
CA GLY A 45 3.44 14.27 5.32
C GLY A 45 2.39 14.70 6.35
N ILE A 46 2.27 13.97 7.45
CA ILE A 46 1.42 14.30 8.58
C ILE A 46 1.96 15.50 9.39
N ILE A 47 3.26 15.54 9.70
CA ILE A 47 3.94 16.61 10.47
C ILE A 47 4.05 17.91 9.66
N LEU A 48 4.42 17.83 8.38
CA LEU A 48 4.50 18.90 7.41
C LEU A 48 3.11 19.48 7.16
N THR A 49 2.06 18.67 7.04
CA THR A 49 0.71 19.23 6.96
C THR A 49 0.22 19.78 8.31
N THR A 50 0.83 19.50 9.46
CA THR A 50 0.52 20.21 10.73
C THR A 50 1.35 21.47 10.94
N ILE A 51 2.51 21.60 10.27
CA ILE A 51 3.45 22.73 10.41
C ILE A 51 3.40 23.70 9.20
N ILE A 52 3.04 23.24 8.00
CA ILE A 52 2.94 24.01 6.75
C ILE A 52 1.53 24.55 6.49
N ILE A 53 0.47 23.93 7.01
CA ILE A 53 -0.89 24.51 6.90
C ILE A 53 -0.96 25.96 7.45
N PRO A 54 -0.36 26.34 8.59
CA PRO A 54 -0.32 27.76 8.97
C PRO A 54 0.54 28.63 8.03
N ALA A 55 1.52 28.06 7.32
CA ALA A 55 2.31 28.78 6.32
C ALA A 55 1.55 28.99 4.98
N TYR A 56 0.66 28.06 4.60
CA TYR A 56 -0.24 28.24 3.45
C TYR A 56 -1.41 29.19 3.75
N GLN A 57 -1.88 29.25 4.99
CA GLN A 57 -2.89 30.24 5.42
C GLN A 57 -2.40 31.69 5.23
N ASN A 58 -1.09 31.94 5.32
CA ASN A 58 -0.51 33.26 4.99
C ASN A 58 -0.52 33.59 3.50
N CYS A 59 -0.55 32.59 2.60
CA CYS A 59 -0.75 32.80 1.16
C CYS A 59 -2.24 33.01 0.79
N ALA A 60 -3.17 32.49 1.59
CA ALA A 60 -4.61 32.65 1.37
C ALA A 60 -5.11 34.09 1.57
N VAL A 61 -4.35 34.95 2.24
CA VAL A 61 -4.64 36.40 2.35
C VAL A 61 -4.65 37.08 0.97
N TRP A 62 -3.92 36.56 -0.02
CA TRP A 62 -3.98 37.05 -1.41
C TRP A 62 -5.15 36.47 -2.21
N ALA A 63 -5.74 35.34 -1.79
CA ALA A 63 -6.88 34.71 -2.45
C ALA A 63 -8.23 35.33 -2.02
N GLN A 64 -8.33 35.91 -0.82
CA GLN A 64 -9.54 36.62 -0.37
C GLN A 64 -9.90 37.85 -1.24
N VAL A 65 -8.96 38.36 -2.03
CA VAL A 65 -9.21 39.43 -3.01
C VAL A 65 -9.97 38.92 -4.25
N SER A 66 -9.98 37.61 -4.54
CA SER A 66 -10.75 37.02 -5.64
C SER A 66 -12.14 36.51 -5.22
N GLU A 67 -12.40 36.40 -3.91
CA GLU A 67 -13.67 35.94 -3.32
C GLU A 67 -14.85 36.92 -3.45
N GLY A 68 -14.65 38.08 -4.08
CA GLY A 68 -15.73 38.99 -4.46
C GLY A 68 -16.62 38.51 -5.62
N LEU A 69 -16.34 37.35 -6.23
CA LEU A 69 -16.93 36.96 -7.53
C LEU A 69 -17.87 35.74 -7.54
N ASN A 70 -18.05 35.00 -6.45
CA ASN A 70 -18.79 33.73 -6.47
C ASN A 70 -20.14 33.74 -5.72
N LEU A 71 -21.09 34.54 -6.22
CA LEU A 71 -22.52 34.48 -5.85
C LEU A 71 -23.26 33.22 -6.37
N ALA A 72 -22.56 32.18 -6.82
CA ALA A 72 -23.13 31.00 -7.46
C ALA A 72 -23.09 29.71 -6.62
N ALA A 73 -22.78 29.78 -5.32
CA ALA A 73 -22.57 28.61 -4.46
C ALA A 73 -23.84 28.04 -3.79
N THR A 74 -25.04 28.55 -4.10
CA THR A 74 -26.28 28.14 -3.39
C THR A 74 -27.05 26.99 -4.03
N ALA A 75 -26.60 26.42 -5.15
CA ALA A 75 -27.38 25.41 -5.90
C ALA A 75 -26.88 23.95 -5.80
N LYS A 76 -25.73 23.67 -5.16
CA LYS A 76 -25.10 22.33 -5.18
C LYS A 76 -25.32 21.49 -3.91
N ALA A 77 -26.34 21.82 -3.11
CA ALA A 77 -26.54 21.26 -1.77
C ALA A 77 -27.62 20.17 -1.66
N ASP A 78 -28.02 19.49 -2.76
CA ASP A 78 -29.17 18.56 -2.70
C ASP A 78 -28.95 17.14 -3.25
N GLN A 79 -27.72 16.62 -3.28
CA GLN A 79 -27.47 15.28 -3.86
C GLN A 79 -27.04 14.15 -2.89
N ASN A 80 -26.61 14.41 -1.64
CA ASN A 80 -26.04 13.35 -0.78
C ASN A 80 -26.63 13.27 0.63
N ARG A 81 -27.93 12.99 0.74
CA ARG A 81 -28.66 12.97 2.01
C ARG A 81 -28.32 11.79 2.93
N CYS A 82 -27.93 10.62 2.40
CA CYS A 82 -27.77 9.40 3.22
C CYS A 82 -26.38 9.26 3.89
N GLY A 83 -25.28 9.53 3.17
CA GLY A 83 -23.93 9.49 3.73
C GLY A 83 -23.67 10.61 4.74
N TYR A 84 -24.26 11.79 4.51
CA TYR A 84 -24.17 12.92 5.43
C TYR A 84 -24.81 12.63 6.80
N LEU A 85 -25.88 11.84 6.84
CA LEU A 85 -26.58 11.49 8.10
C LEU A 85 -25.73 10.62 9.03
N ILE A 86 -25.02 9.62 8.48
CA ILE A 86 -24.15 8.75 9.29
C ILE A 86 -22.92 9.52 9.78
N LEU A 87 -22.26 10.27 8.89
CA LEU A 87 -21.10 11.08 9.26
C LEU A 87 -21.45 12.15 10.30
N SER A 88 -22.59 12.83 10.12
CA SER A 88 -23.06 13.85 11.08
C SER A 88 -23.50 13.27 12.41
N ALA A 89 -23.95 12.01 12.47
CA ALA A 89 -24.23 11.31 13.72
C ALA A 89 -22.94 10.96 14.47
N VAL A 90 -21.93 10.44 13.78
CA VAL A 90 -20.62 10.11 14.39
C VAL A 90 -19.91 11.38 14.88
N ALA A 91 -20.03 12.49 14.15
CA ALA A 91 -19.44 13.77 14.53
C ALA A 91 -20.01 14.37 15.83
N ARG A 92 -21.17 13.88 16.33
CA ARG A 92 -21.76 14.32 17.60
C ARG A 92 -21.21 13.57 18.82
N LEU A 93 -20.41 12.53 18.60
CA LEU A 93 -19.78 11.77 19.69
C LEU A 93 -18.65 12.60 20.33
N PRO A 94 -18.38 12.40 21.63
CA PRO A 94 -17.23 13.03 22.27
C PRO A 94 -15.93 12.60 21.58
N GLY A 95 -15.01 13.54 21.40
CA GLY A 95 -13.81 13.34 20.57
C GLY A 95 -12.94 12.14 20.97
N PHE A 96 -12.89 11.79 22.27
CA PHE A 96 -12.15 10.62 22.73
C PHE A 96 -12.73 9.31 22.15
N LEU A 97 -14.06 9.17 22.04
CA LEU A 97 -14.68 7.97 21.47
C LEU A 97 -14.39 7.83 19.98
N ILE A 98 -14.35 8.95 19.25
CA ILE A 98 -14.03 8.97 17.83
C ILE A 98 -12.59 8.49 17.60
N ILE A 99 -11.64 9.01 18.38
CA ILE A 99 -10.22 8.62 18.28
C ILE A 99 -10.03 7.17 18.69
N THR A 100 -10.63 6.72 19.80
CA THR A 100 -10.57 5.32 20.22
C THR A 100 -11.16 4.40 19.14
N GLY A 101 -12.29 4.78 18.53
CA GLY A 101 -12.87 4.06 17.40
C GLY A 101 -11.91 3.96 16.21
N ALA A 102 -11.21 5.04 15.88
CA ALA A 102 -10.20 5.07 14.81
C ALA A 102 -9.00 4.15 15.10
N VAL A 103 -8.53 4.11 16.36
CA VAL A 103 -7.46 3.19 16.79
C VAL A 103 -7.91 1.74 16.64
N LEU A 104 -9.11 1.39 17.13
CA LEU A 104 -9.64 0.03 17.03
C LEU A 104 -9.83 -0.38 15.57
N LEU A 105 -10.37 0.52 14.73
CA LEU A 105 -10.50 0.30 13.30
C LEU A 105 -9.15 0.05 12.64
N GLY A 106 -8.15 0.88 12.96
CA GLY A 106 -6.79 0.74 12.44
C GLY A 106 -6.10 -0.55 12.89
N LEU A 107 -6.34 -1.03 14.11
CA LEU A 107 -5.85 -2.33 14.59
C LEU A 107 -6.47 -3.49 13.80
N ILE A 108 -7.80 -3.46 13.58
CA ILE A 108 -8.51 -4.47 12.80
C ILE A 108 -8.03 -4.45 11.34
N ALA A 109 -7.97 -3.26 10.74
CA ALA A 109 -7.49 -3.08 9.38
C ALA A 109 -6.05 -3.59 9.24
N GLY A 110 -5.14 -3.19 10.14
CA GLY A 110 -3.74 -3.63 10.16
C GLY A 110 -3.58 -5.15 10.26
N SER A 111 -4.44 -5.81 11.03
CA SER A 111 -4.44 -7.28 11.11
C SER A 111 -4.82 -7.92 9.77
N PHE A 112 -5.77 -7.33 9.04
CA PHE A 112 -6.07 -7.72 7.67
C PHE A 112 -4.95 -7.36 6.69
N LEU A 113 -4.28 -6.21 6.84
CA LEU A 113 -3.15 -5.83 5.99
C LEU A 113 -2.03 -6.87 6.08
N ASN A 114 -1.74 -7.40 7.27
CA ASN A 114 -0.78 -8.50 7.43
C ASN A 114 -1.12 -9.73 6.57
N VAL A 115 -2.41 -10.05 6.40
CA VAL A 115 -2.87 -11.15 5.54
C VAL A 115 -2.59 -10.81 4.07
N VAL A 116 -2.90 -9.59 3.63
CA VAL A 116 -2.66 -9.14 2.26
C VAL A 116 -1.17 -9.13 1.95
N ILE A 117 -0.36 -8.54 2.82
CA ILE A 117 1.09 -8.43 2.70
C ILE A 117 1.74 -9.80 2.51
N TYR A 118 1.32 -10.80 3.30
CA TYR A 118 1.89 -12.14 3.22
C TYR A 118 1.36 -12.94 2.02
N ARG A 119 0.06 -12.89 1.74
CA ARG A 119 -0.56 -13.80 0.75
C ARG A 119 -0.53 -13.30 -0.67
N LEU A 120 -0.62 -12.00 -0.89
CA LEU A 120 -0.73 -11.45 -2.23
C LEU A 120 0.50 -11.77 -3.11
N PRO A 121 1.75 -11.63 -2.63
CA PRO A 121 2.93 -12.03 -3.41
C PRO A 121 2.94 -13.53 -3.73
N LEU A 122 2.59 -14.38 -2.76
CA LEU A 122 2.50 -15.83 -2.94
C LEU A 122 1.44 -16.22 -3.99
N MET A 123 0.31 -15.53 -4.01
CA MET A 123 -0.74 -15.76 -5.02
C MET A 123 -0.26 -15.40 -6.43
N ILE A 124 0.47 -14.29 -6.58
CA ILE A 124 1.02 -13.84 -7.86
C ILE A 124 2.07 -14.82 -8.37
N ASP A 125 2.99 -15.26 -7.51
CA ASP A 125 4.07 -16.19 -7.86
C ASP A 125 3.53 -17.57 -8.30
N ARG A 126 2.50 -18.08 -7.61
CA ARG A 126 1.82 -19.33 -7.99
C ARG A 126 1.09 -19.21 -9.32
N GLU A 127 0.39 -18.09 -9.54
CA GLU A 127 -0.30 -17.86 -10.80
C GLU A 127 0.70 -17.76 -11.97
N TRP A 128 1.81 -17.06 -11.78
CA TRP A 128 2.89 -16.97 -12.75
C TRP A 128 3.49 -18.35 -13.06
N SER A 129 3.82 -19.12 -12.03
CA SER A 129 4.39 -20.47 -12.16
C SER A 129 3.45 -21.40 -12.92
N LYS A 130 2.15 -21.32 -12.65
CA LYS A 130 1.11 -22.09 -13.36
C LYS A 130 0.98 -21.68 -14.82
N GLN A 131 1.06 -20.39 -15.13
CA GLN A 131 1.03 -19.91 -16.51
C GLN A 131 2.29 -20.34 -17.28
N ALA A 132 3.46 -20.23 -16.64
CA ALA A 132 4.72 -20.69 -17.22
C ALA A 132 4.68 -22.20 -17.50
N SER A 133 4.20 -23.01 -16.54
CA SER A 133 4.07 -24.45 -16.74
C SER A 133 3.09 -24.78 -17.88
N GLN A 134 1.95 -24.09 -17.97
CA GLN A 134 0.98 -24.30 -19.06
C GLN A 134 1.54 -23.97 -20.45
N LEU A 135 2.42 -22.96 -20.55
CA LEU A 135 3.06 -22.58 -21.82
C LEU A 135 4.20 -23.52 -22.21
N LEU A 136 4.89 -24.11 -21.23
CA LEU A 136 6.06 -24.96 -21.44
C LEU A 136 5.73 -26.46 -21.51
N SER A 137 4.67 -26.90 -20.84
CA SER A 137 4.24 -28.31 -20.81
C SER A 137 3.60 -28.73 -22.14
N GLN A 138 3.93 -29.94 -22.60
CA GLN A 138 3.16 -30.62 -23.65
C GLN A 138 1.79 -31.03 -23.07
N PRO A 139 0.73 -31.11 -23.89
CA PRO A 139 -0.60 -31.52 -23.41
C PRO A 139 -0.53 -32.92 -22.75
N GLY A 140 -0.57 -32.97 -21.41
CA GLY A 140 -0.51 -34.21 -20.62
C GLY A 140 0.30 -34.13 -19.31
N GLU A 141 1.25 -33.18 -19.20
CA GLU A 141 2.03 -32.94 -17.98
C GLU A 141 1.43 -31.78 -17.17
N LEU A 142 0.37 -32.07 -16.40
CA LEU A 142 -0.16 -31.14 -15.42
C LEU A 142 0.36 -31.54 -14.03
N GLU A 143 1.26 -30.72 -13.49
CA GLU A 143 1.75 -30.76 -12.12
C GLU A 143 0.60 -30.87 -11.08
N PRO A 144 0.84 -31.49 -9.91
CA PRO A 144 -0.19 -31.68 -8.89
C PRO A 144 -0.82 -30.35 -8.47
N ALA A 145 -2.15 -30.35 -8.36
CA ALA A 145 -2.92 -29.18 -7.95
C ALA A 145 -2.60 -28.80 -6.50
N GLU A 146 -1.72 -27.80 -6.33
CA GLU A 146 -1.52 -27.17 -5.03
C GLU A 146 -2.85 -26.64 -4.47
N ALA A 147 -3.01 -26.71 -3.15
CA ALA A 147 -4.21 -26.21 -2.49
C ALA A 147 -4.44 -24.71 -2.81
N PRO A 148 -5.67 -24.31 -3.18
CA PRO A 148 -5.95 -22.93 -3.54
C PRO A 148 -5.76 -22.00 -2.35
N ILE A 149 -4.91 -20.98 -2.52
CA ILE A 149 -4.71 -19.90 -1.56
C ILE A 149 -5.41 -18.64 -2.10
N ASN A 150 -6.20 -18.01 -1.25
CA ASN A 150 -6.76 -16.69 -1.49
C ASN A 150 -6.67 -15.83 -0.21
N LEU A 151 -7.16 -14.60 -0.28
CA LEU A 151 -7.10 -13.67 0.87
C LEU A 151 -7.93 -14.12 2.09
N ILE A 152 -8.93 -14.99 1.88
CA ILE A 152 -9.86 -15.43 2.92
C ILE A 152 -9.48 -16.83 3.46
N SER A 153 -8.93 -17.68 2.61
CA SER A 153 -8.65 -19.10 2.82
C SER A 153 -7.22 -19.43 2.40
N PRO A 154 -6.46 -20.22 3.18
CA PRO A 154 -6.84 -20.89 4.42
C PRO A 154 -6.98 -19.91 5.61
N ARG A 155 -7.29 -20.39 6.81
CA ARG A 155 -7.35 -19.53 8.00
C ARG A 155 -5.94 -19.05 8.37
N SER A 156 -5.79 -18.20 9.39
CA SER A 156 -4.46 -17.88 9.91
C SER A 156 -3.83 -19.14 10.54
N HIS A 157 -2.58 -19.46 10.17
CA HIS A 157 -1.84 -20.63 10.67
C HIS A 157 -0.45 -20.22 11.13
N CYS A 158 0.12 -20.98 12.08
CA CYS A 158 1.51 -20.77 12.48
C CYS A 158 2.46 -21.27 11.37
N PRO A 159 3.48 -20.49 10.95
CA PRO A 159 4.40 -20.92 9.90
C PRO A 159 5.28 -22.11 10.28
N ALA A 160 5.50 -22.36 11.58
CA ALA A 160 6.36 -23.46 12.05
C ALA A 160 5.62 -24.80 12.19
N CYS A 161 4.43 -24.79 12.80
CA CYS A 161 3.68 -26.03 13.09
C CYS A 161 2.40 -26.20 12.26
N ASN A 162 2.06 -25.21 11.42
CA ASN A 162 0.83 -25.15 10.62
C ASN A 162 -0.48 -25.24 11.43
N SER A 163 -0.42 -25.16 12.77
CA SER A 163 -1.61 -25.22 13.61
C SER A 163 -2.49 -23.99 13.35
N PRO A 164 -3.82 -24.15 13.23
CA PRO A 164 -4.73 -23.02 13.06
C PRO A 164 -4.66 -22.09 14.27
N VAL A 165 -4.58 -20.78 14.01
CA VAL A 165 -4.60 -19.77 15.05
C VAL A 165 -6.04 -19.57 15.52
N ALA A 166 -6.28 -19.78 16.81
CA ALA A 166 -7.59 -19.57 17.42
C ALA A 166 -8.00 -18.09 17.30
N ALA A 167 -9.31 -17.80 17.15
CA ALA A 167 -9.80 -16.43 16.97
C ALA A 167 -9.37 -15.46 18.10
N ARG A 168 -9.28 -15.96 19.34
CA ARG A 168 -8.75 -15.20 20.49
C ARG A 168 -7.28 -14.81 20.38
N HIS A 169 -6.49 -15.55 19.60
CA HIS A 169 -5.09 -15.24 19.34
C HIS A 169 -4.92 -14.33 18.10
N ASN A 170 -6.01 -14.03 17.37
CA ASN A 170 -6.04 -13.04 16.29
C ASN A 170 -6.43 -11.63 16.80
N VAL A 171 -6.45 -11.38 18.12
CA VAL A 171 -6.71 -10.03 18.65
C VAL A 171 -5.47 -9.17 18.43
N PRO A 172 -5.54 -8.09 17.62
CA PRO A 172 -4.36 -7.32 17.20
C PRO A 172 -3.57 -6.80 18.40
N VAL A 173 -2.23 -6.87 18.33
CA VAL A 173 -1.23 -6.43 19.32
C VAL A 173 -1.33 -7.13 20.69
N LEU A 174 -2.53 -7.23 21.27
CA LEU A 174 -2.81 -7.81 22.58
C LEU A 174 -2.45 -9.30 22.63
N SER A 175 -2.81 -10.08 21.61
CA SER A 175 -2.47 -11.51 21.59
C SER A 175 -0.96 -11.74 21.52
N TYR A 176 -0.24 -10.89 20.75
CA TYR A 176 1.21 -10.95 20.65
C TYR A 176 1.88 -10.66 21.99
N LEU A 177 1.43 -9.63 22.72
CA LEU A 177 1.96 -9.29 24.04
C LEU A 177 1.67 -10.39 25.07
N LEU A 178 0.45 -10.93 25.10
CA LEU A 178 0.04 -11.99 26.03
C LEU A 178 0.79 -13.30 25.79
N LEU A 179 1.07 -13.63 24.53
CA LEU A 179 1.84 -14.82 24.14
C LEU A 179 3.36 -14.56 24.10
N GLN A 180 3.81 -13.37 24.50
CA GLN A 180 5.23 -12.96 24.47
C GLN A 180 5.90 -13.15 23.09
N GLY A 181 5.12 -12.94 22.02
CA GLY A 181 5.57 -13.13 20.65
C GLY A 181 5.82 -14.59 20.26
N ARG A 182 5.22 -15.56 20.95
CA ARG A 182 5.40 -17.00 20.68
C ARG A 182 4.09 -17.66 20.26
N CYS A 183 4.21 -18.76 19.51
CA CYS A 183 3.05 -19.58 19.16
C CYS A 183 2.53 -20.30 20.41
N ALA A 184 1.21 -20.27 20.64
CA ALA A 184 0.57 -20.95 21.77
C ALA A 184 0.74 -22.49 21.77
N THR A 185 1.06 -23.10 20.62
CA THR A 185 1.14 -24.57 20.48
C THR A 185 2.60 -25.06 20.45
N CYS A 186 3.47 -24.40 19.67
CA CYS A 186 4.84 -24.87 19.43
C CYS A 186 5.94 -23.96 20.00
N ASP A 187 5.57 -22.88 20.68
CA ASP A 187 6.49 -21.88 21.27
C ASP A 187 7.45 -21.20 20.26
N ALA A 188 7.24 -21.41 18.96
CA ALA A 188 8.02 -20.77 17.91
C ALA A 188 7.84 -19.25 17.97
N LYS A 189 8.93 -18.51 17.77
CA LYS A 189 8.93 -17.05 17.76
C LYS A 189 8.18 -16.52 16.53
N ILE A 190 7.26 -15.59 16.76
CA ILE A 190 6.50 -14.87 15.75
C ILE A 190 7.21 -13.54 15.48
N SER A 191 7.40 -13.22 14.20
CA SER A 191 8.07 -11.98 13.78
C SER A 191 7.40 -10.73 14.39
N PRO A 192 8.17 -9.74 14.88
CA PRO A 192 7.63 -8.48 15.41
C PRO A 192 6.99 -7.60 14.33
N ARG A 193 7.11 -7.99 13.06
CA ARG A 193 6.48 -7.30 11.93
C ARG A 193 4.95 -7.23 12.06
N TYR A 194 4.31 -8.31 12.49
CA TYR A 194 2.85 -8.39 12.60
C TYR A 194 2.28 -7.31 13.54
N PRO A 195 2.72 -7.22 14.81
CA PRO A 195 2.25 -6.16 15.70
C PRO A 195 2.71 -4.76 15.27
N LEU A 196 3.84 -4.63 14.55
CA LEU A 196 4.28 -3.34 14.03
C LEU A 196 3.31 -2.79 12.97
N ILE A 197 2.88 -3.60 12.00
CA ILE A 197 1.90 -3.17 10.98
C ILE A 197 0.55 -2.80 11.61
N GLU A 198 0.12 -3.56 12.63
CA GLU A 198 -1.11 -3.27 13.38
C GLU A 198 -1.01 -1.94 14.12
N LEU A 199 0.11 -1.70 14.81
CA LEU A 199 0.34 -0.45 15.54
C LEU A 199 0.48 0.75 14.58
N LEU A 200 1.22 0.61 13.49
CA LEU A 200 1.34 1.65 12.47
C LEU A 200 -0.02 2.01 11.85
N SER A 201 -0.83 1.00 11.53
CA SER A 201 -2.18 1.22 11.00
C SER A 201 -3.08 1.90 12.02
N ALA A 202 -2.97 1.56 13.30
CA ALA A 202 -3.72 2.20 14.39
C ALA A 202 -3.31 3.66 14.61
N LEU A 203 -2.02 3.95 14.69
CA LEU A 203 -1.48 5.31 14.85
C LEU A 203 -1.80 6.20 13.65
N LEU A 204 -1.65 5.66 12.43
CA LEU A 204 -2.00 6.36 11.21
C LEU A 204 -3.50 6.70 11.20
N SER A 205 -4.35 5.73 11.55
CA SER A 205 -5.80 5.93 11.56
C SER A 205 -6.23 6.97 12.59
N ALA A 206 -5.67 6.91 13.79
CA ALA A 206 -5.91 7.89 14.83
C ALA A 206 -5.51 9.31 14.38
N THR A 207 -4.36 9.44 13.73
CA THR A 207 -3.84 10.74 13.29
C THR A 207 -4.65 11.33 12.15
N ILE A 208 -5.07 10.50 11.19
CA ILE A 208 -5.95 10.92 10.09
C ILE A 208 -7.30 11.40 10.63
N ILE A 209 -7.93 10.64 11.53
CA ILE A 209 -9.24 10.99 12.09
C ILE A 209 -9.13 12.18 13.06
N TRP A 210 -8.02 12.34 13.78
CA TRP A 210 -7.77 13.53 14.57
C TRP A 210 -7.74 14.80 13.71
N LYS A 211 -7.17 14.70 12.50
CA LYS A 211 -7.01 15.84 11.58
C LYS A 211 -8.22 16.13 10.72
N PHE A 212 -8.73 15.11 10.02
CA PHE A 212 -9.82 15.24 9.06
C PHE A 212 -11.19 15.02 9.71
N GLY A 213 -11.24 14.53 10.94
CA GLY A 213 -12.47 14.08 11.58
C GLY A 213 -13.02 12.80 10.93
N PRO A 214 -14.20 12.32 11.40
CA PRO A 214 -14.95 11.25 10.75
C PRO A 214 -15.64 11.76 9.48
N THR A 215 -14.86 12.21 8.50
CA THR A 215 -15.33 12.79 7.23
C THR A 215 -15.02 11.87 6.05
N LEU A 216 -15.60 12.16 4.88
CA LEU A 216 -15.28 11.42 3.65
C LEU A 216 -13.80 11.60 3.27
N ALA A 217 -13.26 12.79 3.50
CA ALA A 217 -11.83 13.10 3.37
C ALA A 217 -10.99 12.21 4.30
N GLY A 218 -11.40 12.06 5.57
CA GLY A 218 -10.75 11.16 6.52
C GLY A 218 -10.80 9.70 6.05
N ALA A 219 -11.95 9.21 5.58
CA ALA A 219 -12.08 7.86 5.04
C ALA A 219 -11.19 7.62 3.80
N ALA A 220 -11.14 8.58 2.88
CA ALA A 220 -10.31 8.50 1.69
C ALA A 220 -8.81 8.48 2.05
N ALA A 221 -8.40 9.32 3.01
CA ALA A 221 -7.04 9.32 3.55
C ALA A 221 -6.68 8.00 4.27
N LEU A 222 -7.62 7.38 4.99
CA LEU A 222 -7.40 6.06 5.61
C LEU A 222 -7.11 4.99 4.55
N ILE A 223 -7.89 4.95 3.48
CA ILE A 223 -7.70 3.98 2.38
C ILE A 223 -6.33 4.18 1.73
N LEU A 224 -5.98 5.42 1.39
CA LEU A 224 -4.66 5.75 0.84
C LEU A 224 -3.54 5.32 1.81
N GLY A 225 -3.69 5.65 3.09
CA GLY A 225 -2.72 5.32 4.14
C GLY A 225 -2.49 3.81 4.31
N TRP A 226 -3.57 3.02 4.40
CA TRP A 226 -3.48 1.57 4.51
C TRP A 226 -2.91 0.91 3.24
N ALA A 227 -3.25 1.44 2.06
CA ALA A 227 -2.67 0.98 0.80
C ALA A 227 -1.16 1.21 0.78
N LEU A 228 -0.69 2.39 1.20
CA LEU A 228 0.74 2.71 1.27
C LEU A 228 1.49 1.85 2.29
N ILE A 229 0.94 1.64 3.50
CA ILE A 229 1.52 0.68 4.47
C ILE A 229 1.71 -0.69 3.84
N THR A 230 0.67 -1.18 3.13
CA THR A 230 0.68 -2.50 2.50
C THR A 230 1.71 -2.58 1.37
N LEU A 231 1.71 -1.61 0.46
CA LEU A 231 2.61 -1.56 -0.68
C LEU A 231 4.07 -1.49 -0.23
N SER A 232 4.39 -0.66 0.74
CA SER A 232 5.75 -0.59 1.28
C SER A 232 6.14 -1.90 1.93
N ALA A 233 5.29 -2.47 2.78
CA ALA A 233 5.59 -3.74 3.42
C ALA A 233 5.87 -4.87 2.42
N ILE A 234 5.15 -4.92 1.30
CA ILE A 234 5.38 -5.89 0.22
C ILE A 234 6.69 -5.59 -0.52
N ASP A 235 6.90 -4.33 -0.91
CA ASP A 235 8.09 -3.88 -1.64
C ASP A 235 9.39 -4.21 -0.87
N LEU A 236 9.38 -4.10 0.44
CA LEU A 236 10.54 -4.36 1.28
C LEU A 236 10.95 -5.83 1.35
N GLU A 237 9.99 -6.73 1.20
CA GLU A 237 10.27 -8.17 1.26
C GLU A 237 10.47 -8.79 -0.11
N HIS A 238 9.71 -8.31 -1.10
CA HIS A 238 9.62 -8.95 -2.40
C HIS A 238 10.05 -8.03 -3.55
N GLN A 239 10.26 -6.72 -3.31
CA GLN A 239 10.57 -5.71 -4.34
C GLN A 239 9.53 -5.71 -5.48
N LEU A 240 8.26 -5.87 -5.09
CA LEU A 240 7.12 -5.98 -6.00
C LEU A 240 6.03 -4.97 -5.60
N LEU A 241 5.53 -4.24 -6.59
CA LEU A 241 4.35 -3.37 -6.43
C LEU A 241 3.15 -3.97 -7.18
N PRO A 242 2.23 -4.64 -6.48
CA PRO A 242 1.13 -5.34 -7.11
C PRO A 242 0.10 -4.38 -7.71
N ASP A 243 -0.20 -4.60 -8.99
CA ASP A 243 -1.21 -3.87 -9.76
C ASP A 243 -2.61 -3.91 -9.13
N SER A 244 -2.91 -4.98 -8.39
CA SER A 244 -4.18 -5.15 -7.66
C SER A 244 -4.39 -4.14 -6.53
N ILE A 245 -3.35 -3.40 -6.13
CA ILE A 245 -3.46 -2.30 -5.15
C ILE A 245 -3.22 -0.95 -5.83
N THR A 246 -2.18 -0.83 -6.66
CA THR A 246 -1.81 0.46 -7.27
C THR A 246 -2.86 0.97 -8.27
N GLN A 247 -3.45 0.10 -9.10
CA GLN A 247 -4.44 0.53 -10.10
C GLN A 247 -5.76 0.95 -9.45
N PRO A 248 -6.38 0.18 -8.52
CA PRO A 248 -7.58 0.65 -7.82
C PRO A 248 -7.34 1.97 -7.08
N LEU A 249 -6.14 2.17 -6.53
CA LEU A 249 -5.79 3.40 -5.84
C LEU A 249 -5.79 4.61 -6.78
N LEU A 250 -5.21 4.48 -7.98
CA LEU A 250 -5.26 5.52 -9.02
C LEU A 250 -6.70 5.83 -9.45
N TRP A 251 -7.48 4.80 -9.77
CA TRP A 251 -8.87 4.98 -10.21
C TRP A 251 -9.75 5.57 -9.12
N LEU A 252 -9.53 5.21 -7.85
CA LEU A 252 -10.24 5.79 -6.72
C LEU A 252 -9.94 7.29 -6.57
N ALA A 253 -8.69 7.72 -6.70
CA ALA A 253 -8.34 9.14 -6.72
C ALA A 253 -9.13 9.88 -7.81
N LEU A 254 -9.08 9.41 -9.05
CA LEU A 254 -9.77 10.05 -10.17
C LEU A 254 -11.29 10.06 -9.99
N ALA A 255 -11.87 8.98 -9.47
CA ALA A 255 -13.30 8.90 -9.19
C ALA A 255 -13.74 9.89 -8.08
N LEU A 256 -12.95 10.01 -7.01
CA LEU A 256 -13.19 10.98 -5.94
C LEU A 256 -13.08 12.42 -6.46
N SER A 257 -12.06 12.73 -7.26
CA SER A 257 -11.89 14.05 -7.86
C SER A 257 -12.99 14.38 -8.88
N LEU A 258 -13.42 13.39 -9.68
CA LEU A 258 -14.54 13.53 -10.61
C LEU A 258 -15.87 13.79 -9.89
N SER A 259 -16.09 13.14 -8.75
CA SER A 259 -17.30 13.32 -7.94
C SER A 259 -17.42 14.74 -7.37
N GLY A 260 -16.33 15.49 -7.30
CA GLY A 260 -16.30 16.83 -6.71
C GLY A 260 -16.51 16.85 -5.20
N LEU A 261 -16.56 15.69 -4.54
CA LEU A 261 -16.93 15.58 -3.12
C LEU A 261 -15.82 16.04 -2.16
N LEU A 262 -14.56 16.04 -2.62
CA LEU A 262 -13.39 16.35 -1.82
C LEU A 262 -12.63 17.59 -2.31
N THR A 263 -13.13 18.27 -3.36
CA THR A 263 -12.39 19.34 -4.05
C THR A 263 -12.16 20.57 -3.18
N ASP A 264 -13.07 20.85 -2.25
CA ASP A 264 -12.95 21.98 -1.31
C ASP A 264 -12.21 21.60 -0.01
N THR A 265 -11.72 20.36 0.09
CA THR A 265 -11.02 19.85 1.29
C THR A 265 -9.54 19.62 1.00
N PRO A 266 -8.64 20.55 1.34
CA PRO A 266 -7.21 20.31 1.19
C PRO A 266 -6.77 19.10 2.03
N PRO A 267 -5.83 18.26 1.56
CA PRO A 267 -4.97 18.43 0.38
C PRO A 267 -5.52 17.81 -0.92
N PHE A 268 -6.79 17.41 -0.96
CA PHE A 268 -7.33 16.70 -2.13
C PHE A 268 -7.47 17.65 -3.34
N PRO A 269 -6.88 17.31 -4.49
CA PRO A 269 -6.90 18.16 -5.68
C PRO A 269 -8.26 18.15 -6.41
N ASP A 270 -8.49 19.14 -7.26
CA ASP A 270 -9.55 19.14 -8.26
C ASP A 270 -9.26 18.13 -9.38
N LEU A 271 -10.26 17.84 -10.23
CA LEU A 271 -10.14 16.86 -11.31
C LEU A 271 -8.98 17.17 -12.26
N GLN A 272 -8.80 18.44 -12.64
CA GLN A 272 -7.73 18.82 -13.56
C GLN A 272 -6.37 18.61 -12.90
N SER A 273 -6.19 19.06 -11.65
CA SER A 273 -4.94 18.84 -10.92
C SER A 273 -4.66 17.37 -10.65
N SER A 274 -5.68 16.54 -10.42
CA SER A 274 -5.55 15.08 -10.23
C SER A 274 -5.08 14.37 -11.49
N VAL A 275 -5.71 14.67 -12.63
CA VAL A 275 -5.36 14.07 -13.92
C VAL A 275 -3.95 14.50 -14.34
N LEU A 276 -3.64 15.80 -14.22
CA LEU A 276 -2.29 16.31 -14.50
C LEU A 276 -1.27 15.71 -13.55
N GLY A 277 -1.60 15.53 -12.27
CA GLY A 277 -0.74 14.89 -11.29
C GLY A 277 -0.45 13.44 -11.66
N ALA A 278 -1.47 12.66 -12.05
CA ALA A 278 -1.28 11.28 -12.48
C ALA A 278 -0.42 11.16 -13.74
N ILE A 279 -0.68 12.02 -14.75
CA ILE A 279 0.11 12.07 -15.98
C ILE A 279 1.55 12.46 -15.68
N ALA A 280 1.77 13.53 -14.91
CA ALA A 280 3.10 14.00 -14.56
C ALA A 280 3.88 12.98 -13.72
N GLY A 281 3.22 12.35 -12.74
CA GLY A 281 3.78 11.28 -11.93
C GLY A 281 4.29 10.13 -12.80
N TYR A 282 3.43 9.58 -13.67
CA TYR A 282 3.82 8.49 -14.57
C TYR A 282 4.96 8.89 -15.53
N LEU A 283 4.80 10.03 -16.22
CA LEU A 283 5.72 10.45 -17.27
C LEU A 283 7.09 10.87 -16.71
N SER A 284 7.15 11.37 -15.48
CA SER A 284 8.41 11.80 -14.87
C SER A 284 9.40 10.64 -14.72
N LEU A 285 9.03 9.57 -14.02
CA LEU A 285 9.88 8.39 -13.86
C LEU A 285 10.05 7.62 -15.17
N TRP A 286 9.02 7.57 -16.02
CA TRP A 286 9.14 6.96 -17.34
C TRP A 286 10.20 7.67 -18.21
N ALA A 287 10.23 9.01 -18.20
CA ALA A 287 11.22 9.78 -18.94
C ALA A 287 12.64 9.50 -18.43
N VAL A 288 12.83 9.48 -17.10
CA VAL A 288 14.12 9.12 -16.47
C VAL A 288 14.56 7.72 -16.87
N TYR A 289 13.63 6.74 -16.82
CA TYR A 289 13.90 5.37 -17.25
C TYR A 289 14.32 5.30 -18.72
N GLN A 290 13.64 6.01 -19.62
CA GLN A 290 13.99 6.00 -21.05
C GLN A 290 15.38 6.61 -21.30
N VAL A 291 15.71 7.71 -20.62
CA VAL A 291 17.05 8.32 -20.69
C VAL A 291 18.10 7.33 -20.18
N PHE A 292 17.88 6.73 -19.00
CA PHE A 292 18.78 5.75 -18.43
C PHE A 292 18.98 4.52 -19.33
N LYS A 293 17.89 3.98 -19.89
CA LYS A 293 17.90 2.82 -20.79
C LYS A 293 18.67 3.11 -22.08
N ARG A 294 18.51 4.31 -22.65
CA ARG A 294 19.27 4.73 -23.84
C ARG A 294 20.75 4.91 -23.58
N LEU A 295 21.12 5.40 -22.39
CA LEU A 295 22.52 5.64 -22.03
C LEU A 295 23.26 4.36 -21.62
N THR A 296 22.61 3.47 -20.88
CA THR A 296 23.27 2.28 -20.28
C THR A 296 22.96 0.98 -21.01
N GLY A 297 21.92 0.95 -21.85
CA GLY A 297 21.40 -0.28 -22.47
C GLY A 297 20.79 -1.28 -21.48
N LYS A 298 20.70 -0.94 -20.19
CA LYS A 298 20.19 -1.80 -19.12
C LYS A 298 18.82 -1.31 -18.65
N GLU A 299 18.00 -2.26 -18.22
CA GLU A 299 16.74 -1.95 -17.56
C GLU A 299 17.03 -1.68 -16.08
N GLY A 300 16.88 -0.42 -15.67
CA GLY A 300 17.32 0.03 -14.34
C GLY A 300 16.21 0.26 -13.32
N LEU A 301 14.94 0.29 -13.72
CA LEU A 301 13.82 0.63 -12.83
C LEU A 301 12.58 -0.20 -13.17
N GLY A 302 11.87 -0.65 -12.13
CA GLY A 302 10.66 -1.43 -12.26
C GLY A 302 9.48 -0.59 -12.74
N TYR A 303 8.62 -1.16 -13.59
CA TYR A 303 7.42 -0.48 -14.08
C TYR A 303 6.36 -0.23 -12.99
N GLY A 304 6.49 -0.87 -11.82
CA GLY A 304 5.60 -0.66 -10.67
C GLY A 304 5.67 0.76 -10.13
N ASP A 305 6.86 1.34 -10.06
CA ASP A 305 7.09 2.68 -9.49
C ASP A 305 6.39 3.77 -10.29
N PHE A 306 6.31 3.62 -11.61
CA PHE A 306 5.62 4.57 -12.49
C PHE A 306 4.13 4.63 -12.15
N LYS A 307 3.53 3.45 -11.88
CA LYS A 307 2.11 3.32 -11.55
C LYS A 307 1.82 3.87 -10.15
N LEU A 308 2.70 3.61 -9.18
CA LEU A 308 2.56 4.16 -7.83
C LEU A 308 2.66 5.68 -7.83
N LEU A 309 3.64 6.25 -8.54
CA LEU A 309 3.79 7.70 -8.63
C LEU A 309 2.62 8.35 -9.38
N ALA A 310 2.05 7.68 -10.39
CA ALA A 310 0.81 8.11 -11.02
C ALA A 310 -0.37 8.13 -10.03
N ALA A 311 -0.51 7.07 -9.22
CA ALA A 311 -1.55 7.01 -8.19
C ALA A 311 -1.39 8.16 -7.18
N LEU A 312 -0.18 8.35 -6.62
CA LEU A 312 0.12 9.45 -5.71
C LEU A 312 -0.13 10.82 -6.35
N GLY A 313 0.19 10.98 -7.63
CA GLY A 313 -0.13 12.18 -8.42
C GLY A 313 -1.63 12.45 -8.52
N GLY A 314 -2.44 11.41 -8.67
CA GLY A 314 -3.90 11.53 -8.63
C GLY A 314 -4.43 11.97 -7.27
N TRP A 315 -3.83 11.49 -6.17
CA TRP A 315 -4.27 11.80 -4.80
C TRP A 315 -3.81 13.16 -4.28
N LEU A 316 -2.63 13.62 -4.70
CA LEU A 316 -1.98 14.83 -4.16
C LEU A 316 -1.93 16.01 -5.15
N GLY A 317 -2.20 15.74 -6.43
CA GLY A 317 -2.10 16.73 -7.50
C GLY A 317 -0.67 16.93 -7.98
N TRP A 318 -0.53 17.60 -9.13
CA TRP A 318 0.77 17.83 -9.76
C TRP A 318 1.68 18.78 -8.96
N GLN A 319 1.12 19.70 -8.18
CA GLN A 319 1.89 20.67 -7.39
C GLN A 319 2.79 19.98 -6.35
N MET A 320 2.33 18.84 -5.82
CA MET A 320 3.05 18.07 -4.80
C MET A 320 4.07 17.08 -5.40
N MET A 321 4.02 16.81 -6.71
CA MET A 321 4.89 15.81 -7.35
C MET A 321 6.40 16.10 -7.24
N PRO A 322 6.89 17.33 -7.48
CA PRO A 322 8.31 17.62 -7.31
C PRO A 322 8.81 17.33 -5.88
N LEU A 323 7.99 17.67 -4.88
CA LEU A 323 8.32 17.42 -3.48
C LEU A 323 8.36 15.90 -3.18
N VAL A 324 7.36 15.15 -3.64
CA VAL A 324 7.31 13.69 -3.46
C VAL A 324 8.54 13.02 -4.08
N ILE A 325 8.94 13.43 -5.29
CA ILE A 325 10.13 12.89 -5.96
C ILE A 325 11.41 13.22 -5.19
N VAL A 326 11.60 14.47 -4.78
CA VAL A 326 12.81 14.87 -4.03
C VAL A 326 12.89 14.15 -2.68
N LEU A 327 11.77 14.04 -1.96
CA LEU A 327 11.74 13.30 -0.71
C LEU A 327 12.07 11.83 -0.93
N SER A 328 11.55 11.21 -2.00
CA SER A 328 11.85 9.81 -2.32
C SER A 328 13.30 9.56 -2.73
N ALA A 329 14.02 10.58 -3.21
CA ALA A 329 15.41 10.45 -3.63
C ALA A 329 16.42 10.72 -2.51
N LEU A 330 15.98 11.27 -1.37
CA LEU A 330 16.85 11.67 -0.25
C LEU A 330 17.16 10.55 0.74
N VAL A 331 16.48 9.40 0.64
CA VAL A 331 16.69 8.23 1.49
C VAL A 331 17.10 7.06 0.63
#